data_AF-A0A7W0SGR9-F1
#
_entry.id   AF-A0A7W0SGR9-F1
#
_cell.length_a   1.000
_cell.length_b   1.000
_cell.length_c   1.000
_cell.angle_alpha   90.00
_cell.angle_beta   90.00
_cell.angle_gamma   90.00
#
_symmetry.space_group_name_H-M   'P 1'
#
loop_
_entity.id
_entity.type
_entity.pdbx_description
1 polymer ?
#
loop_
_entity_poly.entity_id
_entity_poly.type
_entity_poly.pdbx_seq_one_letter_code
_entity_poly.pdbx_strand_id
1 'polypeptide(L)'
;MLDIASWLPSLEAEGGPAPDVILPDETPGLPAIASLLAGYFCARAGLPTIPQAPHARPLQLLQSKTALPWAARLLDLPPPA
;
A
#
# COMPACT_ATOMS: atom_id res chain seq x y z
N MET A 1 4.79 -13.87 -2.17
CA MET A 1 5.25 -12.48 -1.96
C MET A 1 4.19 -11.45 -2.33
N LEU A 2 3.66 -11.44 -3.57
CA LEU A 2 2.60 -10.50 -3.95
C LEU A 2 1.36 -10.64 -3.06
N ASP A 3 0.95 -11.86 -2.78
CA ASP A 3 -0.11 -12.21 -1.83
C ASP A 3 0.11 -11.57 -0.46
N ILE A 4 1.30 -11.75 0.14
CA ILE A 4 1.65 -11.17 1.44
C ILE A 4 1.63 -9.65 1.37
N ALA A 5 2.37 -9.06 0.43
CA ALA A 5 2.49 -7.61 0.29
C ALA A 5 1.14 -6.90 0.04
N SER A 6 0.18 -7.57 -0.61
CA SER A 6 -1.10 -6.96 -1.00
C SER A 6 -1.99 -6.58 0.18
N TRP A 7 -1.88 -7.29 1.31
CA TRP A 7 -2.70 -7.04 2.50
C TRP A 7 -1.96 -6.28 3.61
N LEU A 8 -0.63 -6.09 3.52
CA LEU A 8 0.12 -5.32 4.53
C LEU A 8 -0.38 -3.87 4.67
N PRO A 9 -0.75 -3.15 3.59
CA PRO A 9 -1.27 -1.79 3.74
C PRO A 9 -2.61 -1.71 4.49
N SER A 10 -3.46 -2.74 4.38
CA SER A 10 -4.66 -2.83 5.22
C SER A 10 -4.32 -3.21 6.66
N LEU A 11 -3.37 -4.13 6.86
CA LEU A 11 -2.96 -4.55 8.20
C LEU A 11 -2.48 -3.36 9.05
N GLU A 12 -1.56 -2.56 8.51
CA GLU A 12 -1.04 -1.39 9.24
C GLU A 12 -2.15 -0.34 9.46
N ALA A 13 -2.97 -0.08 8.43
CA ALA A 13 -4.09 0.86 8.56
C ALA A 13 -5.12 0.45 9.62
N GLU A 14 -5.21 -0.84 9.95
CA GLU A 14 -6.07 -1.40 10.99
C GLU A 14 -5.38 -1.50 12.37
N GLY A 15 -4.16 -0.97 12.51
CA GLY A 15 -3.39 -0.95 13.75
C GLY A 15 -2.49 -2.18 13.96
N GLY A 16 -2.31 -2.99 12.92
CA GLY A 16 -1.32 -4.06 12.89
C GLY A 16 0.12 -3.56 12.69
N PRO A 17 1.09 -4.48 12.57
CA PRO A 17 2.50 -4.11 12.40
C PRO A 17 2.77 -3.45 11.05
N ALA A 18 3.84 -2.66 11.00
CA ALA A 18 4.32 -2.04 9.77
C ALA A 18 4.76 -3.10 8.73
N PRO A 19 4.69 -2.80 7.43
CA PRO A 19 5.02 -3.77 6.38
C PRO A 19 6.41 -4.41 6.49
N ASP A 20 7.42 -3.65 6.92
CA ASP A 20 8.83 -4.11 7.07
C ASP A 20 9.02 -5.13 8.20
N VAL A 21 8.12 -5.17 9.17
CA VAL A 21 8.13 -6.20 10.21
C VAL A 21 7.79 -7.59 9.64
N ILE A 22 7.02 -7.65 8.55
CA ILE A 22 6.58 -8.90 7.92
C ILE A 22 7.40 -9.23 6.68
N LEU A 23 7.70 -8.24 5.85
CA LEU A 23 8.57 -8.36 4.67
C LEU A 23 9.76 -7.42 4.82
N PRO A 24 10.94 -7.93 5.24
CA PRO A 24 12.15 -7.12 5.37
C PRO A 24 12.47 -6.39 4.06
N ASP A 25 13.05 -5.19 4.15
CA ASP A 25 13.30 -4.35 2.97
C ASP A 25 14.25 -5.00 1.96
N GLU A 26 15.13 -5.89 2.43
CA GLU A 26 16.09 -6.64 1.61
C GLU A 26 15.41 -7.75 0.80
N THR A 27 14.10 -7.97 0.97
CA THR A 27 13.34 -8.98 0.23
C THR A 27 13.45 -8.71 -1.28
N PRO A 28 14.00 -9.65 -2.07
CA PRO A 28 14.19 -9.44 -3.51
C PRO A 28 12.89 -9.12 -4.26
N GLY A 29 12.89 -8.04 -5.03
CA GLY A 29 11.73 -7.62 -5.84
C GLY A 29 10.63 -6.88 -5.08
N LEU A 30 10.79 -6.67 -3.77
CA LEU A 30 9.82 -5.94 -2.94
C LEU A 30 9.58 -4.48 -3.40
N PRO A 31 10.60 -3.69 -3.80
CA PRO A 31 10.36 -2.31 -4.26
C PRO A 31 9.39 -2.24 -5.45
N ALA A 32 9.49 -3.17 -6.40
CA ALA A 32 8.61 -3.22 -7.55
C ALA A 32 7.15 -3.54 -7.17
N ILE A 33 6.95 -4.48 -6.23
CA ILE A 33 5.61 -4.86 -5.76
C ILE A 33 4.99 -3.74 -4.92
N ALA A 34 5.73 -3.16 -3.98
CA ALA A 34 5.25 -2.05 -3.16
C ALA A 34 4.85 -0.85 -4.03
N SER A 35 5.65 -0.53 -5.04
CA SER A 35 5.35 0.54 -6.01
C SER A 35 4.11 0.27 -6.84
N LEU A 36 3.93 -0.98 -7.31
CA LEU A 36 2.73 -1.40 -8.03
C LEU A 36 1.48 -1.22 -7.16
N LEU A 37 1.52 -1.67 -5.91
CA LEU A 37 0.40 -1.58 -4.98
C LEU A 37 0.09 -0.13 -4.60
N ALA A 38 1.12 0.68 -4.30
CA ALA A 38 0.97 2.11 -4.05
C ALA A 38 0.29 2.82 -5.24
N GLY A 39 0.79 2.57 -6.46
CA GLY A 39 0.20 3.11 -7.69
C GLY A 39 -1.26 2.67 -7.89
N TYR A 40 -1.55 1.38 -7.67
CA TYR A 40 -2.92 0.85 -7.75
C TYR A 40 -3.86 1.53 -6.75
N PHE A 41 -3.49 1.61 -5.48
CA PHE A 41 -4.35 2.23 -4.46
C PHE A 41 -4.57 3.72 -4.73
N CYS A 42 -3.50 4.48 -5.01
CA CYS A 42 -3.59 5.90 -5.34
C CYS A 42 -4.48 6.15 -6.57
N ALA A 43 -4.27 5.40 -7.66
CA ALA A 43 -5.03 5.58 -8.90
C ALA A 43 -6.52 5.23 -8.75
N ARG A 44 -6.86 4.36 -7.79
CA ARG A 44 -8.24 3.91 -7.57
C ARG A 44 -8.98 4.74 -6.52
N ALA A 45 -8.28 5.26 -5.51
CA ALA A 45 -8.88 5.98 -4.38
C ALA A 45 -9.70 7.21 -4.81
N GLY A 46 -9.27 7.92 -5.86
CA GLY A 46 -9.95 9.12 -6.38
C GLY A 46 -11.11 8.86 -7.36
N LEU A 47 -11.39 7.60 -7.69
CA LEU A 47 -12.48 7.25 -8.62
C LEU A 47 -13.85 7.29 -7.92
N PRO A 48 -14.96 7.39 -8.68
CA PRO A 48 -16.31 7.33 -8.11
C PRO A 48 -16.55 6.09 -7.25
N THR A 49 -17.41 6.26 -6.24
CA THR A 49 -17.88 5.19 -5.36
C THR A 49 -18.54 4.06 -6.14
N ILE A 50 -18.26 2.82 -5.75
CA ILE A 50 -18.88 1.62 -6.32
C ILE A 50 -20.13 1.28 -5.49
N PRO A 51 -21.35 1.30 -6.04
CA PRO A 51 -22.56 1.04 -5.25
C PRO A 51 -22.56 -0.31 -4.52
N GLN A 52 -22.01 -1.35 -5.15
CA GLN A 52 -21.90 -2.69 -4.57
C GLN A 52 -20.74 -2.85 -3.57
N ALA A 53 -19.84 -1.86 -3.49
CA ALA A 53 -18.68 -1.86 -2.62
C ALA A 53 -18.38 -0.43 -2.13
N PRO A 54 -19.25 0.17 -1.30
CA PRO A 54 -19.18 1.60 -0.94
C PRO A 54 -17.89 1.96 -0.18
N HIS A 55 -17.29 0.99 0.50
CA HIS A 55 -16.05 1.18 1.26
C HIS A 55 -14.77 0.97 0.44
N ALA A 56 -14.87 0.57 -0.83
CA ALA A 56 -13.69 0.28 -1.65
C ALA A 56 -12.79 1.50 -1.85
N ARG A 57 -13.36 2.68 -2.14
CA ARG A 57 -12.57 3.92 -2.36
C ARG A 57 -11.95 4.46 -1.07
N PRO A 58 -12.70 4.58 0.04
CA PRO A 58 -12.11 4.92 1.33
C PRO A 58 -11.00 3.95 1.77
N LEU A 59 -11.21 2.64 1.57
CA LEU A 59 -10.19 1.64 1.91
C LEU A 59 -8.94 1.80 1.05
N GLN A 60 -9.08 2.01 -0.27
CA GLN A 60 -7.94 2.28 -1.16
C GLN A 60 -7.16 3.54 -0.73
N LEU A 61 -7.86 4.58 -0.26
CA LEU A 61 -7.21 5.78 0.28
C LEU A 61 -6.47 5.49 1.60
N LEU A 62 -7.01 4.64 2.47
CA LEU A 62 -6.32 4.24 3.69
C LEU A 62 -5.08 3.39 3.37
N GLN A 63 -5.22 2.41 2.48
CA GLN A 63 -4.12 1.58 2.02
C GLN A 63 -3.02 2.39 1.33
N SER A 64 -3.37 3.43 0.55
CA SER A 64 -2.36 4.27 -0.10
C SER A 64 -1.52 5.08 0.90
N LYS A 65 -2.08 5.47 2.05
CA LYS A 65 -1.34 6.18 3.10
C LYS A 65 -0.25 5.34 3.76
N THR A 66 -0.38 4.01 3.73
CA THR A 66 0.71 3.08 4.09
C THR A 66 1.59 2.76 2.89
N ALA A 67 0.99 2.35 1.77
CA ALA A 67 1.72 1.79 0.64
C ALA A 67 2.65 2.81 -0.02
N LEU A 68 2.26 4.09 -0.09
CA LEU A 68 3.05 5.11 -0.75
C LEU A 68 4.33 5.48 0.03
N PRO A 69 4.30 5.78 1.34
CA PRO A 69 5.53 5.94 2.13
C PRO A 69 6.40 4.68 2.13
N TRP A 70 5.79 3.49 2.19
CA TRP A 70 6.53 2.23 2.15
C TRP A 70 7.29 2.05 0.83
N ALA A 71 6.63 2.29 -0.30
CA ALA A 71 7.25 2.23 -1.62
C ALA A 71 8.34 3.29 -1.79
N ALA A 72 8.11 4.53 -1.32
CA ALA A 72 9.10 5.60 -1.37
C ALA A 72 10.37 5.22 -0.61
N ARG A 73 10.22 4.67 0.61
CA ARG A 73 11.34 4.21 1.43
C ARG A 73 12.13 3.08 0.75
N LEU A 74 11.46 2.09 0.19
CA LEU A 74 12.10 0.97 -0.54
C LEU A 74 12.83 1.40 -1.82
N LEU A 75 12.42 2.52 -2.41
CA LEU A 75 13.02 3.09 -3.61
C LEU A 75 14.06 4.19 -3.30
N ASP A 76 14.33 4.47 -2.03
CA ASP A 76 15.19 5.58 -1.60
C ASP A 76 14.73 6.96 -2.13
N LEU A 77 13.41 7.18 -2.10
CA LEU A 77 12.76 8.43 -2.49
C LEU A 77 12.35 9.25 -1.26
N PRO A 78 12.21 10.59 -1.39
CA PRO A 78 11.62 11.41 -0.34
C PRO A 78 10.21 10.92 0.06
N PRO A 79 9.81 11.06 1.33
CA PRO A 79 8.45 10.71 1.75
C PRO A 79 7.42 11.57 1.01
N PRO A 80 6.23 11.02 0.69
CA PRO A 80 5.16 11.76 0.03
C PRO A 80 4.65 12.90 0.93
N ALA A 81 4.25 14.01 0.29
CA ALA A 81 3.74 15.22 0.94
C ALA A 81 2.32 15.04 1.52
#